data_AF-V9D2D1-F1
#
_entry.id   AF-V9D2D1-F1
#
_cell.length_a   1.000
_cell.length_b   1.000
_cell.length_c   1.000
_cell.angle_alpha   90.00
_cell.angle_beta   90.00
_cell.angle_gamma   90.00
#
_symmetry.space_group_name_H-M   'P 1'
#
loop_
_entity.id
_entity.type
_entity.pdbx_description
1 polymer ?
#
loop_
_entity_poly.entity_id
_entity_poly.type
_entity_poly.pdbx_seq_one_letter_code
_entity_poly.pdbx_strand_id
1 'polypeptide(L)'
;MTSASLPPQAPMTKGIHKMVNGEADVLSSSNPATHSLQDVCAVLHGQVDAFLSAAPENDVTRRTQEQTRISMQVIEKALNDYDFPALSLSYNGGKDCLVLLILYLAVLHTHFSKPPKNGAPRNDFPTSIPSIYAKPPDPFPAVSEFVEYSSKLYHLDLTHISTNPGPRKKERSHSNPPLSSSPISTSSTTLPASSPAAPPSDRPIVSFRDAFALYLSSHPQVKAIFVGTRRTDPHGSHLTHFDLTDHNWPEFMRIHPVIDWHLSEIWCFLRSPYLTDVGAGAGVCAPGDLQARSVPLKYCQMYDEGYTSLGGVNDTVRNPKLRYIDSDGRERYKPAYEMTWDEGERLGRE
;
A
#
# COMPACT_ATOMS: atom_id res chain seq x y z
N MET A 1 -58.10 20.38 3.33
CA MET A 1 -59.07 20.21 4.43
C MET A 1 -59.68 18.82 4.30
N THR A 2 -59.90 18.20 5.46
CA THR A 2 -60.14 16.79 5.79
C THR A 2 -61.39 16.11 5.21
N SER A 3 -61.35 14.77 5.21
CA SER A 3 -62.41 13.77 5.55
C SER A 3 -62.70 12.78 4.42
N ALA A 4 -62.98 11.48 4.57
CA ALA A 4 -62.76 10.42 5.55
C ALA A 4 -63.28 9.10 4.91
N SER A 5 -62.80 7.95 5.42
CA SER A 5 -63.49 6.65 5.50
C SER A 5 -63.61 5.66 4.32
N LEU A 6 -63.15 4.42 4.63
CA LEU A 6 -63.27 3.08 4.01
C LEU A 6 -64.66 2.41 4.27
N PRO A 7 -64.95 1.10 4.01
CA PRO A 7 -64.55 0.04 3.03
C PRO A 7 -65.84 -0.63 2.39
N PRO A 8 -66.01 -1.93 2.00
CA PRO A 8 -65.15 -3.13 1.93
C PRO A 8 -65.30 -4.03 0.68
N GLN A 9 -64.49 -5.10 0.59
CA GLN A 9 -64.91 -6.51 0.38
C GLN A 9 -63.67 -7.39 0.10
N ALA A 10 -63.48 -8.40 0.95
CA ALA A 10 -62.57 -9.52 0.78
C ALA A 10 -63.38 -10.78 0.43
N PRO A 11 -62.74 -11.84 -0.07
CA PRO A 11 -63.04 -13.15 0.50
C PRO A 11 -61.81 -13.99 0.86
N MET A 12 -62.04 -14.81 1.87
CA MET A 12 -61.14 -15.76 2.50
C MET A 12 -60.96 -17.05 1.70
N THR A 13 -59.81 -17.71 1.87
CA THR A 13 -59.75 -19.17 2.07
C THR A 13 -58.56 -19.55 2.94
N LYS A 14 -58.82 -20.40 3.93
CA LYS A 14 -57.89 -20.96 4.93
C LYS A 14 -57.16 -22.19 4.38
N GLY A 15 -55.91 -22.41 4.79
CA GLY A 15 -55.19 -23.68 4.70
C GLY A 15 -54.05 -23.73 5.71
N ILE A 16 -53.99 -24.79 6.50
CA ILE A 16 -53.33 -24.94 7.81
C ILE A 16 -51.88 -25.48 7.70
N HIS A 17 -51.02 -25.01 8.61
CA HIS A 17 -49.69 -25.46 9.08
C HIS A 17 -49.02 -26.71 8.46
N LYS A 18 -47.73 -26.52 8.11
CA LYS A 18 -46.68 -27.54 8.30
C LYS A 18 -45.37 -26.85 8.73
N MET A 19 -44.86 -27.20 9.91
CA MET A 19 -43.53 -26.81 10.39
C MET A 19 -42.45 -27.55 9.58
N VAL A 20 -41.44 -26.84 9.08
CA VAL A 20 -40.09 -27.36 8.83
C VAL A 20 -39.08 -26.23 9.07
N ASN A 21 -38.00 -26.58 9.77
CA ASN A 21 -36.85 -25.75 10.17
C ASN A 21 -35.98 -25.29 8.98
N GLY A 22 -35.19 -24.24 9.23
CA GLY A 22 -34.02 -23.85 8.42
C GLY A 22 -34.21 -22.46 7.83
N GLU A 23 -33.25 -21.55 7.80
CA GLU A 23 -31.87 -21.55 8.25
C GLU A 23 -31.49 -20.06 8.24
N ALA A 24 -30.70 -19.60 9.20
CA ALA A 24 -30.31 -18.20 9.29
C ALA A 24 -29.49 -17.80 8.06
N ASP A 25 -29.91 -16.73 7.37
CA ASP A 25 -29.11 -16.03 6.36
C ASP A 25 -27.86 -15.44 7.03
N VAL A 26 -26.78 -16.23 7.01
CA VAL A 26 -25.43 -15.75 7.28
C VAL A 26 -24.96 -15.08 5.99
N LEU A 27 -25.05 -13.75 5.95
CA LEU A 27 -24.25 -12.93 5.06
C LEU A 27 -22.77 -13.26 5.29
N SER A 28 -22.22 -14.14 4.47
CA SER A 28 -20.81 -14.49 4.49
C SER A 28 -20.00 -13.26 4.08
N SER A 29 -19.39 -12.60 5.05
CA SER A 29 -18.22 -11.76 4.84
C SER A 29 -17.13 -12.63 4.20
N SER A 30 -16.90 -12.45 2.90
CA SER A 30 -15.84 -13.13 2.18
C SER A 30 -14.49 -12.75 2.79
N ASN A 31 -13.84 -13.74 3.40
CA ASN A 31 -12.53 -13.61 4.01
C ASN A 31 -11.49 -13.28 2.92
N PRO A 32 -10.73 -12.17 2.98
CA PRO A 32 -9.85 -11.75 1.89
C PRO A 32 -8.58 -12.60 1.70
N ALA A 33 -8.32 -13.59 2.56
CA ALA A 33 -7.11 -14.43 2.51
C ALA A 33 -7.40 -15.85 1.99
N THR A 34 -7.90 -15.98 0.76
CA THR A 34 -8.11 -17.30 0.12
C THR A 34 -6.88 -17.83 -0.62
N HIS A 35 -5.88 -16.99 -0.89
CA HIS A 35 -4.69 -17.32 -1.69
C HIS A 35 -3.42 -17.26 -0.84
N SER A 36 -2.48 -18.19 -1.05
CA SER A 36 -1.17 -18.14 -0.42
C SER A 36 -0.32 -17.00 -1.01
N LEU A 37 0.74 -16.56 -0.31
CA LEU A 37 1.67 -15.58 -0.86
C LEU A 37 2.30 -16.07 -2.19
N GLN A 38 2.54 -17.38 -2.31
CA GLN A 38 3.03 -17.98 -3.56
C GLN A 38 2.05 -17.78 -4.73
N ASP A 39 0.76 -17.99 -4.49
CA ASP A 39 -0.28 -17.80 -5.52
C ASP A 39 -0.38 -16.33 -5.93
N VAL A 40 -0.36 -15.41 -4.96
CA VAL A 40 -0.40 -13.96 -5.21
C VAL A 40 0.80 -13.52 -6.05
N CYS A 41 2.01 -13.97 -5.69
CA CYS A 41 3.24 -13.71 -6.45
C CYS A 41 3.15 -14.25 -7.88
N ALA A 42 2.61 -15.47 -8.07
CA ALA A 42 2.46 -16.06 -9.40
C ALA A 42 1.50 -15.27 -10.30
N VAL A 43 0.36 -14.83 -9.75
CA VAL A 43 -0.62 -14.00 -10.48
C VAL A 43 0.02 -12.66 -10.88
N LEU A 44 0.64 -11.95 -9.93
CA LEU A 44 1.25 -10.65 -10.22
C LEU A 44 2.44 -10.77 -11.18
N HIS A 45 3.22 -11.84 -11.09
CA HIS A 45 4.27 -12.11 -12.08
C HIS A 45 3.70 -12.24 -13.49
N GLY A 46 2.64 -13.04 -13.68
CA GLY A 46 1.99 -13.19 -14.98
C GLY A 46 1.42 -11.87 -15.52
N GLN A 47 0.82 -11.04 -14.66
CA GLN A 47 0.32 -9.72 -15.03
C GLN A 47 1.44 -8.75 -15.46
N VAL A 48 2.54 -8.71 -14.70
CA VAL A 48 3.71 -7.87 -15.02
C VAL A 48 4.41 -8.37 -16.29
N ASP A 49 4.53 -9.67 -16.49
CA ASP A 49 5.08 -10.26 -17.72
C ASP A 49 4.23 -9.93 -18.95
N ALA A 50 2.90 -10.02 -18.83
CA ALA A 50 1.97 -9.60 -19.88
C ALA A 50 2.11 -8.10 -20.21
N PHE A 51 2.20 -7.25 -19.18
CA PHE A 51 2.46 -5.81 -19.36
C PHE A 51 3.79 -5.54 -20.08
N LEU A 52 4.85 -6.27 -19.74
CA LEU A 52 6.18 -6.12 -20.35
C LEU A 52 6.26 -6.67 -21.78
N SER A 53 5.47 -7.69 -22.09
CA SER A 53 5.44 -8.36 -23.40
C SER A 53 4.57 -7.65 -24.43
N ALA A 54 3.62 -6.83 -23.97
CA ALA A 54 2.77 -6.04 -24.84
C ALA A 54 3.55 -4.97 -25.62
N ALA A 55 3.13 -4.70 -26.86
CA ALA A 55 3.66 -3.58 -27.62
C ALA A 55 3.27 -2.26 -26.93
N PRO A 56 4.20 -1.31 -26.70
CA PRO A 56 3.89 -0.07 -26.03
C PRO A 56 2.97 0.80 -26.89
N GLU A 57 1.83 1.21 -26.32
CA GLU A 57 0.84 2.06 -27.01
C GLU A 57 1.35 3.48 -27.28
N ASN A 58 2.22 3.98 -26.41
CA ASN A 58 2.78 5.32 -26.47
C ASN A 58 4.13 5.38 -25.73
N ASP A 59 4.78 6.55 -25.78
CA ASP A 59 6.09 6.78 -25.14
C ASP A 59 6.08 6.62 -23.62
N VAL A 60 4.98 6.96 -22.93
CA VAL A 60 4.89 6.77 -21.47
C VAL A 60 4.88 5.28 -21.15
N THR A 61 4.10 4.47 -21.88
CA THR A 61 4.09 3.02 -21.70
C THR A 61 5.46 2.40 -21.98
N ARG A 62 6.13 2.82 -23.06
CA ARG A 62 7.49 2.36 -23.38
C ARG A 62 8.48 2.64 -22.25
N ARG A 63 8.51 3.89 -21.73
CA ARG A 63 9.38 4.26 -20.60
C ARG A 63 8.99 3.52 -19.32
N THR A 64 7.70 3.31 -19.07
CA THR A 64 7.20 2.56 -17.91
C THR A 64 7.67 1.10 -17.97
N GLN A 65 7.60 0.45 -19.13
CA GLN A 65 8.12 -0.91 -19.34
C GLN A 65 9.65 -0.96 -19.17
N GLU A 66 10.39 0.05 -19.61
CA GLU A 66 11.84 0.18 -19.39
C GLU A 66 12.17 0.28 -17.90
N GLN A 67 11.52 1.21 -17.19
CA GLN A 67 11.68 1.40 -15.75
C GLN A 67 11.27 0.16 -14.95
N THR A 68 10.21 -0.54 -15.38
CA THR A 68 9.80 -1.81 -14.79
C THR A 68 10.93 -2.85 -14.84
N ARG A 69 11.60 -2.99 -15.99
CA ARG A 69 12.74 -3.93 -16.12
C ARG A 69 13.91 -3.54 -15.22
N ILE A 70 14.24 -2.25 -15.14
CA ILE A 70 15.31 -1.73 -14.27
C ILE A 70 14.99 -2.02 -12.80
N SER A 71 13.79 -1.67 -12.34
CA SER A 71 13.34 -1.94 -10.97
C SER A 71 13.39 -3.43 -10.62
N MET A 72 12.94 -4.30 -11.53
CA MET A 72 13.00 -5.75 -11.33
C MET A 72 14.43 -6.26 -11.19
N GLN A 73 15.39 -5.72 -11.95
CA GLN A 73 16.82 -6.07 -11.81
C GLN A 73 17.38 -5.62 -10.45
N VAL A 74 17.00 -4.44 -9.97
CA VAL A 74 17.41 -3.94 -8.64
C VAL A 74 16.87 -4.86 -7.54
N ILE A 75 15.60 -5.26 -7.63
CA ILE A 75 14.98 -6.18 -6.68
C ILE A 75 15.64 -7.56 -6.74
N GLU A 76 15.88 -8.10 -7.93
CA GLU A 76 16.54 -9.39 -8.11
C GLU A 76 17.96 -9.37 -7.53
N LYS A 77 18.71 -8.28 -7.73
CA LYS A 77 20.03 -8.10 -7.11
C LYS A 77 19.94 -8.15 -5.59
N ALA A 78 19.02 -7.41 -4.99
CA ALA A 78 18.84 -7.42 -3.54
C ALA A 78 18.47 -8.81 -2.99
N LEU A 79 17.59 -9.54 -3.67
CA LEU A 79 17.23 -10.92 -3.28
C LEU A 79 18.39 -11.92 -3.44
N ASN A 80 19.37 -11.62 -4.29
CA ASN A 80 20.58 -12.45 -4.42
C ASN A 80 21.66 -12.09 -3.39
N ASP A 81 21.71 -10.82 -2.97
CA ASP A 81 22.73 -10.31 -2.04
C ASP A 81 22.38 -10.53 -0.56
N TYR A 82 21.09 -10.68 -0.25
CA TYR A 82 20.58 -10.83 1.11
C TYR A 82 19.68 -12.06 1.22
N ASP A 83 19.84 -12.82 2.30
CA ASP A 83 18.86 -13.85 2.67
C ASP A 83 17.49 -13.19 2.91
N PHE A 84 16.40 -13.87 2.54
CA PHE A 84 15.05 -13.32 2.63
C PHE A 84 14.69 -12.74 4.01
N PRO A 85 15.01 -13.39 5.16
CA PRO A 85 14.74 -12.81 6.47
C PRO A 85 15.50 -11.51 6.78
N ALA A 86 16.58 -11.22 6.05
CA ALA A 86 17.34 -9.98 6.19
C ALA A 86 16.75 -8.81 5.38
N LEU A 87 15.73 -9.06 4.56
CA LEU A 87 15.02 -8.07 3.76
C LEU A 87 13.71 -7.67 4.43
N SER A 88 13.36 -6.38 4.31
CA SER A 88 12.07 -5.84 4.72
C SER A 88 11.57 -4.79 3.73
N LEU A 89 10.28 -4.47 3.77
CA LEU A 89 9.65 -3.46 2.91
C LEU A 89 9.04 -2.33 3.73
N SER A 90 9.36 -1.07 3.40
CA SER A 90 8.69 0.09 3.97
C SER A 90 7.43 0.41 3.18
N TYR A 91 6.26 0.16 3.78
CA TYR A 91 4.96 0.26 3.12
C TYR A 91 4.05 1.27 3.83
N ASN A 92 3.49 2.22 3.08
CA ASN A 92 2.58 3.23 3.62
C ASN A 92 1.22 3.31 2.89
N GLY A 93 0.96 2.40 1.94
CA GLY A 93 -0.26 2.39 1.14
C GLY A 93 -0.33 3.46 0.04
N GLY A 94 0.73 4.25 -0.14
CA GLY A 94 0.84 5.22 -1.23
C GLY A 94 1.12 4.55 -2.58
N LYS A 95 0.86 5.28 -3.66
CA LYS A 95 1.05 4.84 -5.05
C LYS A 95 2.48 4.31 -5.33
N ASP A 96 3.50 4.98 -4.82
CA ASP A 96 4.91 4.68 -5.13
C ASP A 96 5.34 3.36 -4.48
N CYS A 97 5.00 3.17 -3.20
CA CYS A 97 5.27 1.92 -2.49
C CYS A 97 4.40 0.75 -3.00
N LEU A 98 3.22 1.03 -3.56
CA LEU A 98 2.37 0.01 -4.18
C LEU A 98 2.98 -0.50 -5.49
N VAL A 99 3.51 0.38 -6.35
CA VAL A 99 4.28 -0.03 -7.54
C VAL A 99 5.45 -0.91 -7.12
N LEU A 100 6.25 -0.44 -6.16
CA LEU A 100 7.37 -1.21 -5.61
C LEU A 100 6.93 -2.58 -5.08
N LEU A 101 5.84 -2.66 -4.32
CA LEU A 101 5.32 -3.91 -3.76
C LEU A 101 4.93 -4.91 -4.86
N ILE A 102 4.21 -4.46 -5.89
CA ILE A 102 3.80 -5.32 -7.00
C ILE A 102 5.01 -5.88 -7.75
N LEU A 103 6.00 -5.02 -8.04
CA LEU A 103 7.24 -5.45 -8.68
C LEU A 103 8.05 -6.40 -7.79
N TYR A 104 8.07 -6.15 -6.48
CA TYR A 104 8.72 -7.03 -5.51
C TYR A 104 8.10 -8.43 -5.53
N LEU A 105 6.77 -8.53 -5.46
CA LEU A 105 6.03 -9.79 -5.50
C LEU A 105 6.25 -10.55 -6.83
N ALA A 106 6.25 -9.84 -7.96
CA ALA A 106 6.50 -10.42 -9.27
C ALA A 106 7.92 -11.04 -9.37
N VAL A 107 8.93 -10.37 -8.82
CA VAL A 107 10.31 -10.90 -8.80
C VAL A 107 10.44 -12.03 -7.79
N LEU A 108 9.78 -11.93 -6.62
CA LEU A 108 9.80 -12.95 -5.57
C LEU A 108 9.32 -14.31 -6.11
N HIS A 109 8.30 -14.32 -6.97
CA HIS A 109 7.87 -15.55 -7.65
C HIS A 109 9.04 -16.24 -8.38
N THR A 110 9.74 -15.50 -9.24
CA THR A 110 10.83 -16.05 -10.03
C THR A 110 12.00 -16.49 -9.16
N HIS A 111 12.30 -15.75 -8.09
CA HIS A 111 13.42 -16.04 -7.20
C HIS A 111 13.26 -17.41 -6.50
N PHE A 112 12.07 -17.69 -5.96
CA PHE A 112 11.79 -18.96 -5.25
C PHE A 112 11.29 -20.11 -6.14
N SER A 113 10.95 -19.81 -7.40
CA SER A 113 10.52 -20.83 -8.39
C SER A 113 11.67 -21.37 -9.24
N LYS A 114 12.81 -20.67 -9.31
CA LYS A 114 14.01 -21.15 -10.00
C LYS A 114 14.50 -22.46 -9.37
N PRO A 115 14.91 -23.46 -10.18
CA PRO A 115 15.54 -24.66 -9.64
C PRO A 115 16.84 -24.28 -8.92
N PRO A 116 17.17 -24.94 -7.79
CA PRO A 116 18.38 -24.64 -7.07
C PRO A 116 19.61 -24.85 -7.95
N LYS A 117 20.51 -23.87 -7.97
CA LYS A 117 21.82 -24.02 -8.62
C LYS A 117 22.62 -25.06 -7.83
N ASN A 118 23.26 -25.99 -8.54
CA ASN A 118 24.22 -26.95 -7.99
C ASN A 118 23.69 -27.88 -6.87
N GLY A 119 22.41 -28.25 -6.89
CA GLY A 119 21.85 -29.23 -5.94
C GLY A 119 21.73 -28.73 -4.49
N ALA A 120 21.79 -27.41 -4.28
CA ALA A 120 21.52 -26.82 -2.98
C ALA A 120 20.09 -27.15 -2.50
N PRO A 121 19.84 -27.22 -1.17
CA PRO A 121 18.49 -27.35 -0.63
C PRO A 121 17.62 -26.21 -1.13
N ARG A 122 16.38 -26.52 -1.54
CA ARG A 122 15.42 -25.50 -1.94
C ARG A 122 14.89 -24.83 -0.67
N ASN A 123 15.02 -23.51 -0.58
CA ASN A 123 14.33 -22.75 0.46
C ASN A 123 12.82 -22.79 0.19
N ASP A 124 12.04 -23.01 1.24
CA ASP A 124 10.59 -22.94 1.16
C ASP A 124 10.14 -21.53 0.73
N PHE A 125 9.03 -21.47 0.01
CA PHE A 125 8.44 -20.19 -0.37
C PHE A 125 7.95 -19.47 0.90
N PRO A 126 8.29 -18.18 1.11
CA PRO A 126 7.88 -17.46 2.31
C PRO A 126 6.36 -17.35 2.43
N THR A 127 5.86 -17.33 3.67
CA THR A 127 4.42 -17.18 3.95
C THR A 127 4.00 -15.72 4.15
N SER A 128 4.94 -14.83 4.49
CA SER A 128 4.71 -13.40 4.66
C SER A 128 5.96 -12.58 4.30
N ILE A 129 5.79 -11.27 4.13
CA ILE A 129 6.85 -10.32 3.83
C ILE A 129 7.08 -9.41 5.03
N PRO A 130 8.26 -9.45 5.68
CA PRO A 130 8.60 -8.52 6.75
C PRO A 130 8.44 -7.09 6.27
N SER A 131 7.64 -6.29 6.98
CA SER A 131 7.33 -4.93 6.54
C SER A 131 7.19 -3.97 7.71
N ILE A 132 7.48 -2.69 7.45
CA ILE A 132 7.29 -1.60 8.41
C ILE A 132 6.36 -0.53 7.84
N TYR A 133 5.38 -0.11 8.64
CA TYR A 133 4.62 1.10 8.42
C TYR A 133 4.88 2.12 9.54
N ALA A 134 5.75 3.09 9.25
CA ALA A 134 5.93 4.28 10.07
C ALA A 134 4.72 5.21 9.87
N LYS A 135 3.71 5.03 10.73
CA LYS A 135 2.39 5.63 10.60
C LYS A 135 2.44 7.11 11.03
N PRO A 136 1.93 8.06 10.23
CA PRO A 136 1.79 9.45 10.68
C PRO A 136 0.82 9.54 11.87
N PRO A 137 0.87 10.60 12.69
CA PRO A 137 0.05 10.73 13.89
C PRO A 137 -1.46 10.79 13.59
N ASP A 138 -1.81 11.30 12.42
CA ASP A 138 -3.14 11.62 11.96
C ASP A 138 -3.38 11.11 10.52
N PRO A 139 -3.32 9.79 10.27
CA PRO A 139 -3.54 9.27 8.93
C PRO A 139 -5.01 9.41 8.55
N PHE A 140 -5.27 9.64 7.26
CA PHE A 140 -6.62 9.55 6.72
C PHE A 140 -7.21 8.15 6.95
N PRO A 141 -8.50 8.04 7.32
CA PRO A 141 -9.18 6.74 7.43
C PRO A 141 -9.06 5.91 6.15
N ALA A 142 -9.29 6.51 4.98
CA ALA A 142 -9.17 5.84 3.69
C ALA A 142 -7.77 5.28 3.40
N VAL A 143 -6.71 5.94 3.89
CA VAL A 143 -5.33 5.41 3.78
C VAL A 143 -5.14 4.24 4.72
N SER A 144 -5.63 4.34 5.95
CA SER A 144 -5.54 3.26 6.94
C SER A 144 -6.29 2.00 6.47
N GLU A 145 -7.50 2.18 5.93
CA GLU A 145 -8.31 1.10 5.34
C GLU A 145 -7.59 0.46 4.16
N PHE A 146 -7.00 1.26 3.26
CA PHE A 146 -6.26 0.73 2.12
C PHE A 146 -4.99 -0.03 2.56
N VAL A 147 -4.24 0.48 3.53
CA VAL A 147 -3.08 -0.22 4.11
C VAL A 147 -3.52 -1.55 4.72
N GLU A 148 -4.59 -1.59 5.51
CA GLU A 148 -5.08 -2.82 6.11
C GLU A 148 -5.53 -3.84 5.05
N TYR A 149 -6.29 -3.40 4.06
CA TYR A 149 -6.73 -4.22 2.93
C TYR A 149 -5.54 -4.83 2.18
N SER A 150 -4.63 -3.97 1.71
CA SER A 150 -3.50 -4.38 0.87
C SER A 150 -2.48 -5.22 1.65
N SER A 151 -2.27 -4.95 2.94
CA SER A 151 -1.37 -5.76 3.78
C SER A 151 -1.87 -7.19 3.93
N LYS A 152 -3.19 -7.38 4.09
CA LYS A 152 -3.80 -8.73 4.13
C LYS A 152 -3.72 -9.42 2.77
N LEU A 153 -4.06 -8.71 1.69
CA LEU A 153 -4.04 -9.27 0.34
C LEU A 153 -2.64 -9.72 -0.10
N TYR A 154 -1.62 -8.92 0.22
CA TYR A 154 -0.24 -9.14 -0.20
C TYR A 154 0.64 -9.79 0.88
N HIS A 155 0.04 -10.35 1.93
CA HIS A 155 0.72 -11.07 3.03
C HIS A 155 1.87 -10.28 3.67
N LEU A 156 1.67 -9.00 3.94
CA LEU A 156 2.66 -8.20 4.66
C LEU A 156 2.56 -8.50 6.16
N ASP A 157 3.68 -8.93 6.75
CA ASP A 157 3.85 -8.93 8.21
C ASP A 157 4.20 -7.51 8.65
N LEU A 158 3.17 -6.67 8.73
CA LEU A 158 3.30 -5.22 8.83
C LEU A 158 3.42 -4.75 10.28
N THR A 159 4.63 -4.38 10.69
CA THR A 159 4.84 -3.72 11.99
C THR A 159 4.41 -2.26 11.92
N HIS A 160 3.39 -1.90 12.70
CA HIS A 160 2.90 -0.53 12.82
C HIS A 160 3.64 0.23 13.93
N ILE A 161 4.27 1.35 13.58
CA ILE A 161 4.90 2.25 14.55
C ILE A 161 4.39 3.66 14.31
N SER A 162 3.62 4.19 15.26
CA SER A 162 3.10 5.56 15.20
C SER A 162 4.22 6.56 15.46
N THR A 163 4.41 7.45 14.50
CA THR A 163 5.22 8.66 14.66
C THR A 163 4.37 9.76 15.28
N ASN A 164 5.00 10.64 16.05
CA ASN A 164 4.34 11.82 16.61
C ASN A 164 5.10 13.06 16.13
N PRO A 165 4.39 14.17 15.84
CA PRO A 165 5.04 15.35 15.31
C PRO A 165 6.00 15.90 16.37
N GLY A 166 7.24 16.14 15.97
CA GLY A 166 8.18 16.94 16.76
C GLY A 166 7.78 18.42 16.77
N PRO A 167 8.48 19.26 17.56
CA PRO A 167 8.23 20.71 17.62
C PRO A 167 8.16 21.35 16.22
N ARG A 168 7.30 22.38 16.08
CA ARG A 168 6.95 22.98 14.78
C ARG A 168 8.20 23.58 14.11
N LYS A 169 8.18 23.85 12.79
CA LYS A 169 9.31 24.46 12.04
C LYS A 169 9.92 25.70 12.73
N LYS A 170 9.15 26.46 13.53
CA LYS A 170 9.62 27.63 14.31
C LYS A 170 10.45 27.29 15.56
N GLU A 171 10.50 26.03 15.98
CA GLU A 171 11.12 25.55 17.22
C GLU A 171 12.31 24.61 16.95
N ARG A 172 12.70 24.42 15.68
CA ARG A 172 13.81 23.54 15.31
C ARG A 172 15.15 24.22 15.60
N SER A 173 15.85 23.73 16.63
CA SER A 173 17.32 23.79 16.69
C SER A 173 17.90 22.92 15.57
N HIS A 174 19.01 23.33 14.96
CA HIS A 174 19.69 22.68 13.83
C HIS A 174 20.29 21.28 14.13
N SER A 175 19.86 20.63 15.20
CA SER A 175 20.40 19.36 15.66
C SER A 175 19.27 18.36 15.88
N ASN A 176 19.34 17.21 15.21
CA ASN A 176 18.48 16.08 15.52
C ASN A 176 18.78 15.63 16.96
N PRO A 177 17.78 15.49 17.85
CA PRO A 177 18.02 14.96 19.18
C PRO A 177 18.55 13.51 19.11
N PRO A 178 19.36 13.07 20.09
CA PRO A 178 19.84 11.70 20.17
C PRO A 178 18.67 10.71 20.29
N LEU A 179 18.89 9.45 19.85
CA LEU A 179 17.90 8.37 19.95
C LEU A 179 17.40 8.24 21.39
N SER A 180 16.08 8.22 21.59
CA SER A 180 15.49 7.99 22.92
C SER A 180 15.70 6.53 23.30
N SER A 181 16.49 6.29 24.34
CA SER A 181 16.84 4.95 24.84
C SER A 181 15.78 4.34 25.78
N SER A 182 14.56 4.89 25.83
CA SER A 182 13.52 4.41 26.73
C SER A 182 12.63 3.38 26.02
N PRO A 183 12.34 2.22 26.62
CA PRO A 183 11.49 1.21 26.00
C PRO A 183 10.05 1.70 25.92
N ILE A 184 9.57 2.00 24.71
CA ILE A 184 8.17 2.33 24.43
C ILE A 184 7.46 1.03 24.06
N SER A 185 6.41 0.71 24.82
CA SER A 185 5.69 -0.56 24.75
C SER A 185 4.98 -0.78 23.40
N THR A 186 5.28 -1.88 22.73
CA THR A 186 4.54 -2.41 21.57
C THR A 186 3.33 -3.20 22.07
N SER A 187 2.12 -2.65 21.97
CA SER A 187 0.91 -3.36 22.44
C SER A 187 0.18 -4.10 21.31
N SER A 188 0.16 -5.42 21.42
CA SER A 188 -0.80 -6.33 20.77
C SER A 188 -1.98 -6.62 21.73
N THR A 189 -3.19 -6.25 21.30
CA THR A 189 -4.54 -6.77 21.64
C THR A 189 -5.01 -6.91 23.12
N THR A 190 -6.30 -6.59 23.32
CA THR A 190 -7.20 -6.73 24.49
C THR A 190 -7.07 -5.72 25.64
N LEU A 191 -8.03 -4.77 25.67
CA LEU A 191 -8.28 -3.83 26.77
C LEU A 191 -9.05 -4.50 27.91
N PRO A 192 -8.73 -4.19 29.17
CA PRO A 192 -9.73 -3.82 30.16
C PRO A 192 -9.64 -2.31 30.44
N ALA A 193 -10.80 -1.74 30.75
CA ALA A 193 -11.02 -0.31 30.89
C ALA A 193 -10.24 0.33 32.04
N SER A 194 -9.98 1.63 31.87
CA SER A 194 -9.62 2.66 32.85
C SER A 194 -8.16 2.72 33.33
N SER A 195 -7.37 3.53 32.61
CA SER A 195 -6.37 4.42 33.22
C SER A 195 -6.40 5.76 32.48
N PRO A 196 -6.34 6.91 33.19
CA PRO A 196 -6.40 8.21 32.55
C PRO A 196 -5.14 8.39 31.69
N ALA A 197 -5.34 8.68 30.40
CA ALA A 197 -4.24 8.93 29.47
C ALA A 197 -3.39 10.11 29.97
N ALA A 198 -2.08 9.93 30.02
CA ALA A 198 -1.13 10.99 30.33
C ALA A 198 -1.37 12.22 29.42
N PRO A 199 -1.21 13.46 29.94
CA PRO A 199 -1.41 14.67 29.16
C PRO A 199 -0.52 14.66 27.90
N PRO A 200 -0.98 15.27 26.78
CA PRO A 200 -0.31 15.18 25.49
C PRO A 200 1.13 15.75 25.46
N SER A 201 1.54 16.50 26.49
CA SER A 201 2.89 17.06 26.63
C SER A 201 3.97 16.09 27.11
N ASP A 202 3.61 14.91 27.65
CA ASP A 202 4.56 13.95 28.25
C ASP A 202 4.88 12.74 27.36
N ARG A 203 4.32 12.67 26.14
CA ARG A 203 4.61 11.55 25.23
C ARG A 203 5.94 11.81 24.50
N PRO A 204 6.90 10.86 24.54
CA PRO A 204 8.13 11.00 23.78
C PRO A 204 7.82 11.14 22.28
N ILE A 205 8.51 12.09 21.62
CA ILE A 205 8.43 12.27 20.18
C ILE A 205 9.04 11.03 19.53
N VAL A 206 8.26 10.36 18.68
CA VAL A 206 8.74 9.27 17.84
C VAL A 206 8.88 9.83 16.44
N SER A 207 10.12 10.16 16.05
CA SER A 207 10.42 10.58 14.67
C SER A 207 10.40 9.37 13.73
N PHE A 208 10.43 9.64 12.42
CA PHE A 208 10.58 8.59 11.41
C PHE A 208 11.83 7.73 11.66
N ARG A 209 12.95 8.38 12.02
CA ARG A 209 14.19 7.70 12.39
C ARG A 209 14.00 6.79 13.61
N ASP A 210 13.33 7.29 14.64
CA ASP A 210 13.11 6.52 15.87
C ASP A 210 12.20 5.31 15.61
N ALA A 211 11.23 5.44 14.69
CA ALA A 211 10.40 4.31 14.26
C ALA A 211 11.22 3.19 13.60
N PHE A 212 12.16 3.53 12.70
CA PHE A 212 13.07 2.54 12.13
C PHE A 212 14.01 1.93 13.18
N ALA A 213 14.48 2.71 14.16
CA ALA A 213 15.32 2.18 15.22
C ALA A 213 14.55 1.15 16.10
N LEU A 214 13.30 1.45 16.45
CA LEU A 214 12.42 0.54 17.17
C LEU A 214 12.14 -0.74 16.35
N TYR A 215 11.88 -0.60 15.05
CA TYR A 215 11.66 -1.73 14.17
C TYR A 215 12.88 -2.66 14.09
N LEU A 216 14.06 -2.10 13.85
CA LEU A 216 15.30 -2.89 13.75
C LEU A 216 15.71 -3.51 15.10
N SER A 217 15.36 -2.88 16.23
CA SER A 217 15.59 -3.48 17.55
C SER A 217 14.74 -4.74 17.80
N SER A 218 13.54 -4.79 17.22
CA SER A 218 12.63 -5.95 17.30
C SER A 218 12.87 -6.96 16.18
N HIS A 219 13.58 -6.57 15.13
CA HIS A 219 13.90 -7.40 13.95
C HIS A 219 15.41 -7.36 13.65
N PRO A 220 16.28 -7.82 14.57
CA PRO A 220 17.74 -7.67 14.44
C PRO A 220 18.35 -8.37 13.22
N GLN A 221 17.63 -9.31 12.62
CA GLN A 221 18.00 -9.99 11.38
C GLN A 221 17.92 -9.09 10.14
N VAL A 222 17.06 -8.06 10.14
CA VAL A 222 16.87 -7.15 9.00
C VAL A 222 18.14 -6.33 8.77
N LYS A 223 18.62 -6.32 7.52
CA LYS A 223 19.83 -5.60 7.06
C LYS A 223 19.58 -4.67 5.89
N ALA A 224 18.51 -4.90 5.11
CA ALA A 224 18.13 -4.02 4.03
C ALA A 224 16.62 -3.81 3.97
N ILE A 225 16.21 -2.60 3.61
CA ILE A 225 14.80 -2.21 3.53
C ILE A 225 14.53 -1.57 2.17
N PHE A 226 13.53 -2.09 1.46
CA PHE A 226 13.02 -1.50 0.23
C PHE A 226 12.18 -0.26 0.53
N VAL A 227 12.44 0.84 -0.18
CA VAL A 227 11.80 2.14 0.03
C VAL A 227 11.31 2.71 -1.30
N GLY A 228 10.04 3.11 -1.34
CA GLY A 228 9.39 3.67 -2.54
C GLY A 228 9.67 5.16 -2.79
N THR A 229 10.91 5.62 -2.56
CA THR A 229 11.32 7.02 -2.82
C THR A 229 11.68 7.20 -4.29
N ARG A 230 11.32 8.35 -4.87
CA ARG A 230 11.69 8.77 -6.24
C ARG A 230 12.65 9.97 -6.21
N ARG A 231 13.38 10.23 -7.29
CA ARG A 231 14.33 11.38 -7.36
C ARG A 231 13.66 12.72 -7.12
N THR A 232 12.38 12.83 -7.47
CA THR A 232 11.58 14.04 -7.35
C THR A 232 10.99 14.23 -5.96
N ASP A 233 11.13 13.24 -5.06
CA ASP A 233 10.75 13.39 -3.66
C ASP A 233 11.75 14.25 -2.87
N PRO A 234 11.31 14.85 -1.74
CA PRO A 234 12.22 15.55 -0.84
C PRO A 234 13.41 14.68 -0.44
N HIS A 235 14.61 15.21 -0.64
CA HIS A 235 15.90 14.52 -0.38
C HIS A 235 16.22 13.33 -1.31
N GLY A 236 15.42 13.09 -2.37
CA GLY A 236 15.61 11.98 -3.30
C GLY A 236 16.63 12.20 -4.42
N SER A 237 16.99 13.46 -4.73
CA SER A 237 17.72 13.81 -5.96
C SER A 237 19.06 13.10 -6.16
N HIS A 238 19.80 12.87 -5.06
CA HIS A 238 21.13 12.27 -5.08
C HIS A 238 21.16 10.80 -4.66
N LEU A 239 20.00 10.19 -4.39
CA LEU A 239 19.93 8.78 -4.02
C LEU A 239 20.26 7.89 -5.22
N THR A 240 20.80 6.72 -4.92
CA THR A 240 21.05 5.64 -5.86
C THR A 240 20.08 4.49 -5.59
N HIS A 241 20.18 3.41 -6.36
CA HIS A 241 19.38 2.21 -6.08
C HIS A 241 19.73 1.55 -4.73
N PHE A 242 20.94 1.77 -4.21
CA PHE A 242 21.44 1.15 -2.98
C PHE A 242 22.24 2.16 -2.18
N ASP A 243 21.65 2.70 -1.12
CA ASP A 243 22.32 3.65 -0.24
C ASP A 243 22.28 3.16 1.20
N LEU A 244 23.44 3.04 1.84
CA LEU A 244 23.47 2.91 3.29
C LEU A 244 22.77 4.13 3.91
N THR A 245 22.09 3.93 5.03
CA THR A 245 21.58 5.03 5.84
C THR A 245 22.68 5.99 6.27
N ASP A 246 22.32 7.27 6.44
CA ASP A 246 23.25 8.28 6.93
C ASP A 246 23.68 7.99 8.38
N HIS A 247 24.82 8.52 8.80
CA HIS A 247 25.45 8.26 10.12
C HIS A 247 24.57 8.53 11.36
N ASN A 248 23.49 9.29 11.21
CA ASN A 248 22.56 9.63 12.30
C ASN A 248 21.27 8.80 12.27
N TRP A 249 21.17 7.80 11.40
CA TRP A 249 20.11 6.80 11.32
C TRP A 249 20.61 5.44 11.83
N PRO A 250 19.71 4.53 12.26
CA PRO A 250 20.10 3.14 12.46
C PRO A 250 20.65 2.54 11.17
N GLU A 251 21.69 1.72 11.25
CA GLU A 251 22.41 1.20 10.09
C GLU A 251 21.58 0.13 9.35
N PHE A 252 21.20 0.42 8.11
CA PHE A 252 20.68 -0.57 7.15
C PHE A 252 20.86 -0.08 5.71
N MET A 253 20.81 -1.02 4.75
CA MET A 253 20.81 -0.69 3.33
C MET A 253 19.42 -0.23 2.89
N ARG A 254 19.31 0.98 2.33
CA ARG A 254 18.08 1.43 1.65
C ARG A 254 18.14 0.99 0.19
N ILE A 255 17.09 0.31 -0.26
CA ILE A 255 16.97 -0.15 -1.63
C ILE A 255 15.85 0.65 -2.31
N HIS A 256 16.15 1.33 -3.41
CA HIS A 256 15.21 2.22 -4.12
C HIS A 256 14.95 1.73 -5.56
N PRO A 257 14.16 0.66 -5.79
CA PRO A 257 13.93 0.14 -7.14
C PRO A 257 13.20 1.12 -8.06
N VAL A 258 12.34 1.97 -7.50
CA VAL A 258 11.52 2.92 -8.26
C VAL A 258 12.13 4.33 -8.32
N ILE A 259 13.40 4.51 -7.96
CA ILE A 259 14.01 5.84 -7.78
C ILE A 259 13.92 6.73 -9.02
N ASP A 260 14.05 6.16 -10.22
CA ASP A 260 14.04 6.89 -11.50
C ASP A 260 12.66 7.00 -12.14
N TRP A 261 11.59 6.62 -11.43
CA TRP A 261 10.23 6.70 -11.95
C TRP A 261 9.68 8.13 -11.88
N HIS A 262 8.96 8.53 -12.92
CA HIS A 262 8.18 9.75 -12.99
C HIS A 262 6.71 9.49 -12.64
N LEU A 263 6.00 10.54 -12.23
CA LEU A 263 4.58 10.44 -11.86
C LEU A 263 3.72 9.82 -12.97
N SER A 264 4.00 10.16 -14.23
CA SER A 264 3.33 9.56 -15.40
C SER A 264 3.50 8.05 -15.50
N GLU A 265 4.68 7.51 -15.14
CA GLU A 265 4.97 6.07 -15.19
C GLU A 265 4.31 5.33 -14.04
N ILE A 266 4.27 5.94 -12.85
CA ILE A 266 3.54 5.40 -11.69
C ILE A 266 2.07 5.16 -12.06
N TRP A 267 1.41 6.17 -12.64
CA TRP A 267 0.01 6.04 -13.05
C TRP A 267 -0.18 5.13 -14.25
N CYS A 268 0.75 5.16 -15.23
CA CYS A 268 0.72 4.24 -16.37
C CYS A 268 0.76 2.78 -15.91
N PHE A 269 1.59 2.46 -14.91
CA PHE A 269 1.71 1.11 -14.38
C PHE A 269 0.48 0.71 -13.54
N LEU A 270 0.09 1.53 -12.56
CA LEU A 270 -1.02 1.20 -11.66
C LEU A 270 -2.37 1.12 -12.37
N ARG A 271 -2.56 1.83 -13.48
CA ARG A 271 -3.79 1.81 -14.29
C ARG A 271 -3.69 0.98 -15.56
N SER A 272 -2.59 0.24 -15.71
CA SER A 272 -2.39 -0.66 -16.83
C SER A 272 -3.53 -1.70 -16.89
N PRO A 273 -4.13 -1.96 -18.08
CA PRO A 273 -5.19 -2.96 -18.20
C PRO A 273 -4.72 -4.39 -17.92
N TYR A 274 -3.40 -4.62 -17.87
CA TYR A 274 -2.80 -5.91 -17.53
C TYR A 274 -2.78 -6.17 -16.02
N LEU A 275 -2.97 -5.15 -15.19
CA LEU A 275 -2.85 -5.22 -13.74
C LEU A 275 -4.25 -5.24 -13.11
N THR A 276 -4.61 -6.36 -12.48
CA THR A 276 -5.97 -6.59 -11.97
C THR A 276 -5.93 -6.97 -10.49
N ASP A 277 -6.98 -6.62 -9.74
CA ASP A 277 -7.10 -6.94 -8.32
C ASP A 277 -7.10 -8.47 -8.10
N VAL A 278 -6.11 -8.94 -7.35
CA VAL A 278 -5.92 -10.37 -7.02
C VAL A 278 -7.03 -10.89 -6.11
N GLY A 279 -7.63 -10.03 -5.27
CA GLY A 279 -8.65 -10.40 -4.30
C GLY A 279 -10.05 -10.61 -4.90
N ALA A 280 -10.29 -10.18 -6.15
CA ALA A 280 -11.61 -10.21 -6.78
C ALA A 280 -11.94 -11.55 -7.50
N GLY A 281 -11.30 -12.65 -7.10
CA GLY A 281 -11.51 -13.96 -7.71
C GLY A 281 -10.78 -14.11 -9.05
N ALA A 282 -9.49 -13.73 -9.06
CA ALA A 282 -8.55 -14.10 -10.12
C ALA A 282 -8.29 -15.63 -10.09
N GLY A 283 -9.35 -16.41 -10.31
CA GLY A 283 -9.23 -17.79 -10.73
C GLY A 283 -8.55 -17.79 -12.10
N VAL A 284 -7.61 -18.69 -12.28
CA VAL A 284 -6.97 -19.01 -13.56
C VAL A 284 -8.09 -19.25 -14.59
N CYS A 285 -8.46 -18.21 -15.35
CA CYS A 285 -9.45 -18.35 -16.40
C CYS A 285 -8.81 -19.19 -17.50
N ALA A 286 -9.48 -20.29 -17.86
CA ALA A 286 -9.17 -21.02 -19.07
C ALA A 286 -9.20 -20.05 -20.28
N PRO A 287 -8.33 -20.25 -21.29
CA PRO A 287 -8.28 -19.36 -22.44
C PRO A 287 -9.59 -19.46 -23.22
N GLY A 288 -10.47 -18.47 -23.08
CA GLY A 288 -11.76 -18.43 -23.78
C GLY A 288 -12.71 -17.28 -23.41
N ASP A 289 -12.76 -16.85 -22.15
CA ASP A 289 -13.78 -15.88 -21.66
C ASP A 289 -13.17 -14.57 -21.10
N LEU A 290 -12.28 -13.93 -21.87
CA LEU A 290 -11.36 -12.90 -21.37
C LEU A 290 -11.94 -11.49 -21.14
N GLN A 291 -13.24 -11.22 -21.35
CA GLN A 291 -13.74 -9.84 -21.39
C GLN A 291 -14.65 -9.40 -20.23
N ALA A 292 -15.14 -10.29 -19.37
CA ALA A 292 -16.33 -9.95 -18.56
C ALA A 292 -16.14 -9.67 -17.05
N ARG A 293 -14.97 -9.96 -16.43
CA ARG A 293 -14.91 -9.94 -14.94
C ARG A 293 -13.61 -9.47 -14.26
N SER A 294 -12.58 -9.03 -14.98
CA SER A 294 -11.36 -8.55 -14.33
C SER A 294 -11.57 -7.17 -13.69
N VAL A 295 -11.42 -7.09 -12.37
CA VAL A 295 -11.47 -5.82 -11.62
C VAL A 295 -10.10 -5.15 -11.72
N PRO A 296 -10.02 -3.85 -12.08
CA PRO A 296 -8.75 -3.13 -12.11
C PRO A 296 -8.00 -3.18 -10.77
N LEU A 297 -6.67 -3.13 -10.81
CA LEU A 297 -5.84 -3.03 -9.61
C LEU A 297 -6.33 -1.90 -8.69
N LYS A 298 -6.57 -2.21 -7.41
CA LYS A 298 -6.94 -1.21 -6.42
C LYS A 298 -5.74 -0.42 -5.92
N TYR A 299 -5.92 0.89 -5.80
CA TYR A 299 -5.06 1.82 -5.08
C TYR A 299 -5.92 2.66 -4.11
N CYS A 300 -5.30 3.47 -3.24
CA CYS A 300 -6.04 4.29 -2.29
C CYS A 300 -7.01 5.27 -3.00
N GLN A 301 -8.31 5.18 -2.69
CA GLN A 301 -9.36 5.96 -3.36
C GLN A 301 -9.19 7.48 -3.28
N MET A 302 -8.42 7.98 -2.29
CA MET A 302 -8.12 9.41 -2.20
C MET A 302 -7.44 9.96 -3.46
N TYR A 303 -6.71 9.12 -4.19
CA TYR A 303 -6.14 9.53 -5.46
C TYR A 303 -7.22 9.89 -6.49
N ASP A 304 -8.36 9.22 -6.50
CA ASP A 304 -9.48 9.56 -7.40
C ASP A 304 -10.21 10.84 -6.96
N GLU A 305 -10.05 11.25 -5.69
CA GLU A 305 -10.59 12.50 -5.14
C GLU A 305 -9.67 13.72 -5.36
N GLY A 306 -8.56 13.54 -6.07
CA GLY A 306 -7.64 14.61 -6.47
C GLY A 306 -6.50 14.89 -5.49
N TYR A 307 -6.23 13.98 -4.56
CA TYR A 307 -4.98 13.99 -3.78
C TYR A 307 -3.85 13.38 -4.61
N THR A 308 -2.71 14.04 -4.76
CA THR A 308 -1.56 13.53 -5.56
C THR A 308 -0.39 13.06 -4.71
N SER A 309 -0.33 13.50 -3.45
CA SER A 309 0.67 13.13 -2.45
C SER A 309 -0.03 12.96 -1.11
N LEU A 310 0.18 11.83 -0.43
CA LEU A 310 -0.52 11.50 0.81
C LEU A 310 0.40 11.70 2.03
N GLY A 311 -0.12 12.40 3.04
CA GLY A 311 0.50 12.66 4.33
C GLY A 311 -0.48 12.47 5.47
N GLY A 312 -0.32 13.26 6.53
CA GLY A 312 -1.31 13.36 7.61
C GLY A 312 -2.49 14.26 7.21
N VAL A 313 -3.61 14.10 7.90
CA VAL A 313 -4.82 14.90 7.70
C VAL A 313 -4.54 16.41 7.83
N ASN A 314 -3.64 16.79 8.72
CA ASN A 314 -3.31 18.18 8.99
C ASN A 314 -2.28 18.79 8.04
N ASP A 315 -1.62 18.00 7.18
CA ASP A 315 -0.54 18.48 6.28
C ASP A 315 -0.81 18.22 4.80
N THR A 316 -2.02 17.74 4.47
CA THR A 316 -2.37 17.26 3.14
C THR A 316 -3.75 17.75 2.70
N VAL A 317 -3.80 18.39 1.55
CA VAL A 317 -5.02 18.84 0.86
C VAL A 317 -5.06 18.30 -0.57
N ARG A 318 -6.25 18.34 -1.20
CA ARG A 318 -6.39 18.01 -2.63
C ARG A 318 -5.54 18.95 -3.47
N ASN A 319 -5.01 18.46 -4.58
CA ASN A 319 -4.10 19.24 -5.40
C ASN A 319 -4.84 20.39 -6.10
N PRO A 320 -4.43 21.66 -5.91
CA PRO A 320 -5.12 22.80 -6.50
C PRO A 320 -5.07 22.83 -8.03
N LYS A 321 -4.14 22.11 -8.67
CA LYS A 321 -4.05 22.00 -10.14
C LYS A 321 -5.07 21.05 -10.75
N LEU A 322 -5.68 20.18 -9.93
CA LEU A 322 -6.74 19.26 -10.38
C LEU A 322 -8.14 19.83 -10.17
N ARG A 323 -8.24 21.03 -9.58
CA ARG A 323 -9.49 21.71 -9.27
C ARG A 323 -10.22 22.17 -10.55
N TYR A 324 -11.53 21.96 -10.61
CA TYR A 324 -12.41 22.49 -11.66
C TYR A 324 -13.81 22.80 -11.11
N ILE A 325 -14.61 23.53 -11.88
CA ILE A 325 -16.02 23.80 -11.59
C ILE A 325 -16.88 22.95 -12.53
N ASP A 326 -17.78 22.14 -11.98
CA ASP A 326 -18.70 21.32 -12.78
C ASP A 326 -19.85 22.16 -13.38
N SER A 327 -20.70 21.54 -14.20
CA SER A 327 -21.84 22.20 -14.85
C SER A 327 -22.85 22.80 -13.87
N ASP A 328 -22.89 22.31 -12.64
CA ASP A 328 -23.78 22.78 -11.57
C ASP A 328 -23.15 23.92 -10.74
N GLY A 329 -21.96 24.40 -11.14
CA GLY A 329 -21.23 25.44 -10.43
C GLY A 329 -20.52 24.97 -9.16
N ARG A 330 -20.39 23.65 -8.95
CA ARG A 330 -19.76 23.09 -7.73
C ARG A 330 -18.28 22.84 -7.96
N GLU A 331 -17.48 23.11 -6.94
CA GLU A 331 -16.05 22.80 -6.96
C GLU A 331 -15.82 21.28 -6.88
N ARG A 332 -15.06 20.76 -7.83
CA ARG A 332 -14.67 19.35 -7.97
C ARG A 332 -13.17 19.25 -8.23
N TYR A 333 -12.66 18.02 -8.12
CA TYR A 333 -11.26 17.71 -8.39
C TYR A 333 -11.19 16.55 -9.36
N LYS A 334 -10.29 16.66 -10.34
CA LYS A 334 -9.90 15.58 -11.23
C LYS A 334 -9.09 14.54 -10.45
N PRO A 335 -9.13 13.26 -10.86
CA PRO A 335 -8.33 12.22 -10.25
C PRO A 335 -6.83 12.46 -10.46
N ALA A 336 -6.01 11.93 -9.56
CA ALA A 336 -4.57 12.19 -9.51
C ALA A 336 -3.82 11.76 -10.77
N TYR A 337 -4.29 10.72 -11.46
CA TYR A 337 -3.70 10.23 -12.70
C TYR A 337 -3.83 11.22 -13.88
N GLU A 338 -4.65 12.26 -13.77
CA GLU A 338 -4.66 13.35 -14.76
C GLU A 338 -3.45 14.29 -14.61
N MET A 339 -2.70 14.20 -13.51
CA MET A 339 -1.43 14.91 -13.33
C MET A 339 -0.27 14.01 -13.76
N THR A 340 0.48 14.45 -14.75
CA THR A 340 1.59 13.67 -15.34
C THR A 340 2.98 14.27 -15.09
N TRP A 341 3.06 15.48 -14.51
CA TRP A 341 4.32 16.18 -14.21
C TRP A 341 4.65 16.15 -12.72
N ASP A 342 5.91 15.90 -12.37
CA ASP A 342 6.35 15.66 -11.00
C ASP A 342 6.34 16.93 -10.12
N GLU A 343 6.67 18.11 -10.68
CA GLU A 343 6.81 19.35 -9.88
C GLU A 343 5.50 19.79 -9.24
N GLY A 344 4.36 19.37 -9.79
CA GLY A 344 3.03 19.69 -9.30
C GLY A 344 2.54 18.76 -8.19
N GLU A 345 3.18 17.59 -8.02
CA GLU A 345 2.64 16.50 -7.20
C GLU A 345 2.41 16.88 -5.74
N ARG A 346 3.30 17.71 -5.19
CA ARG A 346 3.30 18.07 -3.76
C ARG A 346 2.66 19.43 -3.50
N LEU A 347 2.00 20.05 -4.47
CA LEU A 347 1.30 21.34 -4.28
C LEU A 347 0.15 21.27 -3.25
N GLY A 348 -0.30 20.07 -2.90
CA GLY A 348 -1.26 19.83 -1.81
C GLY A 348 -0.62 19.48 -0.46
N ARG A 349 0.67 19.80 -0.23
CA ARG A 349 1.38 19.53 1.04
C ARG A 349 1.89 20.83 1.67
N GLU A 350 1.86 20.91 3.01
CA GLU A 350 2.37 22.07 3.81
C GLU A 350 3.85 21.98 4.26
#